data_AF-A0A183EC68-F1
#
_entry.id   AF-A0A183EC68-F1
#
_cell.length_a   1.000
_cell.length_b   1.000
_cell.length_c   1.000
_cell.angle_alpha   90.00
_cell.angle_beta   90.00
_cell.angle_gamma   90.00
#
_symmetry.space_group_name_H-M   'P 1'
#
loop_
_entity.id
_entity.type
_entity.pdbx_description
1 polymer ?
#
loop_
_entity_poly.entity_id
_entity_poly.type
_entity_poly.pdbx_seq_one_letter_code
_entity_poly.pdbx_strand_id
1 'polypeptide(L)'
;ASGERRTVTAVVSRTVINQNTSGKYWYTCRQGDLKPEGCFSPTNERLPIGGTFVENGYEIQCILDNSGYLQFKFSACVPKPNKRYLIGETWEDDQVSFYLLPPTYHMYWFECKADGPYLRVEIRGCVTHDKTRRIALDEVYDFGEYTYVLIKFSG
;
A
#
# COMPACT_ATOMS: atom_id res chain seq x y z
N ALA A 1 -27.63 -25.68 1.78
CA ALA A 1 -26.61 -24.63 1.73
C ALA A 1 -26.10 -24.51 0.29
N SER A 2 -26.61 -23.55 -0.48
CA SER A 2 -26.24 -23.37 -1.89
C SER A 2 -25.04 -22.42 -1.98
N GLY A 3 -23.87 -22.96 -2.34
CA GLY A 3 -22.70 -22.16 -2.69
C GLY A 3 -22.93 -21.47 -4.03
N GLU A 4 -22.89 -20.14 -4.03
CA GLU A 4 -23.02 -19.32 -5.23
C GLU A 4 -21.78 -19.53 -6.12
N ARG A 5 -21.97 -20.22 -7.24
CA ARG A 5 -20.92 -20.51 -8.21
C ARG A 5 -20.69 -19.24 -9.05
N ARG A 6 -19.63 -18.48 -8.75
CA ARG A 6 -19.21 -17.33 -9.58
C ARG A 6 -18.70 -17.85 -10.92
N THR A 7 -19.53 -17.73 -11.96
CA THR A 7 -19.16 -18.12 -13.33
C THR A 7 -18.40 -16.97 -14.00
N VAL A 8 -17.12 -17.18 -14.32
CA VAL A 8 -16.34 -16.24 -15.15
C VAL A 8 -16.45 -16.71 -16.60
N THR A 9 -17.24 -16.01 -17.41
CA THR A 9 -17.37 -16.29 -18.85
C THR A 9 -16.17 -15.71 -19.59
N ALA A 10 -15.21 -16.55 -19.96
CA ALA A 10 -14.17 -16.18 -20.90
C ALA A 10 -14.72 -16.26 -22.33
N VAL A 11 -14.88 -15.10 -22.99
CA VAL A 11 -15.27 -15.06 -24.40
C VAL A 11 -14.06 -15.48 -25.24
N VAL A 12 -14.05 -16.73 -25.71
CA VAL A 12 -13.10 -17.20 -26.73
C VAL A 12 -13.61 -16.72 -28.09
N SER A 13 -13.26 -15.49 -28.47
CA SER A 13 -13.42 -15.04 -29.84
C SER A 13 -12.15 -15.37 -30.63
N ARG A 14 -12.29 -15.97 -31.82
CA ARG A 14 -11.20 -16.13 -32.81
C ARG A 14 -10.72 -14.80 -33.40
N THR A 15 -11.21 -13.68 -32.87
CA THR A 15 -10.83 -12.33 -33.25
C THR A 15 -9.98 -11.75 -32.15
N VAL A 16 -8.82 -11.21 -32.52
CA VAL A 16 -8.00 -10.28 -31.73
C VAL A 16 -8.88 -9.53 -30.74
N ILE A 17 -8.56 -9.61 -29.44
CA ILE A 17 -9.22 -8.83 -28.40
C ILE A 17 -8.83 -7.35 -28.62
N ASN A 18 -9.45 -6.72 -29.62
CA ASN A 18 -9.34 -5.30 -29.86
C ASN A 18 -10.43 -4.62 -29.02
N GLN A 19 -9.97 -4.05 -27.91
CA GLN A 19 -10.40 -2.77 -27.34
C GLN A 19 -11.92 -2.53 -27.28
N ASN A 20 -12.61 -3.05 -26.25
CA ASN A 20 -13.65 -2.27 -25.53
C ASN A 20 -14.21 -2.96 -24.26
N THR A 21 -13.38 -3.67 -23.49
CA THR A 21 -13.75 -4.08 -22.13
C THR A 21 -12.63 -3.69 -21.17
N SER A 22 -12.99 -2.90 -20.16
CA SER A 22 -12.16 -2.42 -19.06
C SER A 22 -11.74 -3.55 -18.11
N GLY A 23 -11.09 -4.58 -18.66
CA GLY A 23 -10.61 -5.72 -17.90
C GLY A 23 -9.44 -5.31 -17.00
N LYS A 24 -9.49 -5.66 -15.71
CA LYS A 24 -8.36 -5.48 -14.78
C LYS A 24 -7.21 -6.46 -15.03
N TYR A 25 -7.48 -7.52 -15.78
CA TYR A 25 -6.59 -8.68 -15.94
C TYR A 25 -6.54 -9.11 -17.40
N TRP A 26 -5.40 -9.64 -17.83
CA TRP A 26 -5.24 -10.22 -19.15
C TRP A 26 -4.73 -11.66 -19.08
N TYR A 27 -5.22 -12.43 -20.04
CA TYR A 27 -5.02 -13.86 -20.14
C TYR A 27 -4.66 -14.19 -21.59
N THR A 28 -3.91 -15.27 -21.79
CA THR A 28 -3.65 -15.84 -23.11
C THR A 28 -4.21 -17.24 -23.18
N CYS A 29 -4.90 -17.58 -24.27
CA CYS A 29 -5.30 -18.96 -24.54
C CYS A 29 -4.14 -19.72 -25.18
N ARG A 30 -3.66 -20.79 -24.53
CA ARG A 30 -2.60 -21.66 -25.05
C ARG A 30 -3.09 -23.10 -24.97
N GLN A 31 -3.12 -23.80 -26.10
CA GLN A 31 -3.54 -25.22 -26.19
C GLN A 31 -4.95 -25.50 -25.61
N GLY A 32 -5.86 -24.53 -25.69
CA GLY A 32 -7.22 -24.66 -25.14
C GLY A 32 -7.34 -24.26 -23.66
N ASP A 33 -6.22 -24.01 -22.99
CA ASP A 33 -6.20 -23.49 -21.61
C ASP A 33 -6.10 -21.97 -21.58
N LEU A 34 -6.93 -21.34 -20.77
CA LEU A 34 -6.78 -19.92 -20.43
C LEU A 34 -5.68 -19.76 -19.37
N LYS A 35 -4.56 -19.13 -19.73
CA LYS A 35 -3.43 -18.88 -18.84
C LYS A 35 -3.43 -17.41 -18.38
N PRO A 36 -3.32 -17.13 -17.07
CA PRO A 36 -3.17 -15.77 -16.56
C PRO A 36 -1.80 -15.23 -16.94
N GLU A 37 -1.74 -14.00 -17.42
CA GLU A 37 -0.47 -13.37 -17.82
C GLU A 37 -0.16 -12.10 -17.00
N GLY A 38 -1.19 -11.38 -16.55
CA GLY A 38 -1.00 -10.25 -15.65
C GLY A 38 -2.18 -9.29 -15.55
N CYS A 39 -1.91 -8.09 -15.07
CA CYS A 39 -2.92 -7.09 -14.74
C CYS A 39 -2.79 -5.85 -15.62
N PHE A 40 -3.80 -4.98 -15.60
CA PHE A 40 -3.73 -3.63 -16.15
C PHE A 40 -3.70 -2.60 -15.02
N SER A 41 -2.72 -1.69 -15.05
CA SER A 41 -2.68 -0.54 -14.14
C SER A 41 -3.89 0.40 -14.37
N PRO A 42 -4.15 1.37 -13.48
CA PRO A 42 -5.16 2.40 -13.71
C PRO A 42 -4.96 3.21 -15.00
N THR A 43 -3.73 3.27 -15.51
CA THR A 43 -3.35 3.92 -16.78
C THR A 43 -3.40 2.97 -17.98
N ASN A 44 -3.99 1.78 -17.83
CA ASN A 44 -4.04 0.71 -18.83
C ASN A 44 -2.67 0.16 -19.28
N GLU A 45 -1.64 0.32 -18.45
CA GLU A 45 -0.35 -0.32 -18.68
C GLU A 45 -0.43 -1.82 -18.33
N ARG A 46 0.16 -2.67 -19.18
CA ARG A 46 0.25 -4.12 -18.90
C ARG A 46 1.33 -4.38 -17.86
N LEU A 47 0.88 -4.87 -16.71
CA LEU A 47 1.75 -5.35 -15.64
C LEU A 47 1.86 -6.88 -15.74
N PRO A 48 3.06 -7.46 -15.80
CA PRO A 48 3.23 -8.90 -15.63
C PRO A 48 2.86 -9.32 -14.20
N ILE A 49 2.64 -10.61 -13.96
CA ILE A 49 2.53 -11.15 -12.60
C ILE A 49 3.81 -10.78 -11.82
N GLY A 50 3.65 -10.20 -10.64
CA GLY A 50 4.73 -9.64 -9.82
C GLY A 50 5.01 -8.15 -10.09
N GLY A 51 4.51 -7.59 -11.21
CA GLY A 51 4.64 -6.17 -11.53
C GLY A 51 3.87 -5.28 -10.56
N THR A 52 4.36 -4.05 -10.34
CA THR A 52 3.81 -3.10 -9.36
C THR A 52 3.53 -1.74 -9.99
N PHE A 53 2.67 -0.97 -9.35
CA PHE A 53 2.49 0.47 -9.58
C PHE A 53 2.21 1.18 -8.27
N VAL A 54 2.36 2.50 -8.26
CA VAL A 54 2.08 3.34 -7.09
C VAL A 54 0.82 4.17 -7.35
N GLU A 55 -0.11 4.14 -6.40
CA GLU A 55 -1.33 4.94 -6.44
C GLU A 55 -1.69 5.40 -5.02
N ASN A 56 -2.07 6.67 -4.86
CA ASN A 56 -2.51 7.25 -3.58
C ASN A 56 -1.57 6.99 -2.39
N GLY A 57 -0.25 6.96 -2.64
CA GLY A 57 0.75 6.73 -1.60
C GLY A 57 0.95 5.27 -1.21
N TYR A 58 0.51 4.32 -2.02
CA TYR A 58 0.70 2.89 -1.79
C TYR A 58 1.21 2.17 -3.03
N GLU A 59 2.05 1.15 -2.82
CA GLU A 59 2.46 0.23 -3.88
C GLU A 59 1.49 -0.94 -3.96
N ILE A 60 0.95 -1.16 -5.15
CA ILE A 60 0.00 -2.22 -5.48
C ILE A 60 0.67 -3.17 -6.46
N GLN A 61 0.65 -4.46 -6.14
CA GLN A 61 1.25 -5.54 -6.92
C GLN A 61 0.18 -6.39 -7.61
N CYS A 62 0.43 -6.73 -8.87
CA CYS A 62 -0.31 -7.77 -9.57
C CYS A 62 0.17 -9.14 -9.09
N ILE A 63 -0.71 -9.94 -8.49
CA ILE A 63 -0.37 -11.27 -7.98
C ILE A 63 -1.28 -12.33 -8.62
N LEU A 64 -0.76 -13.55 -8.67
CA LEU A 64 -1.56 -14.75 -8.88
C LEU A 64 -1.76 -15.41 -7.52
N ASP A 65 -3.00 -15.50 -7.06
CA ASP A 65 -3.30 -16.12 -5.77
C ASP A 65 -3.19 -17.65 -5.81
N ASN A 66 -3.27 -18.28 -4.64
CA ASN A 66 -3.20 -19.74 -4.51
C ASN A 66 -4.38 -20.48 -5.17
N SER A 67 -5.47 -19.78 -5.48
CA SER A 67 -6.60 -20.31 -6.23
C SER A 67 -6.45 -20.18 -7.75
N GLY A 68 -5.34 -19.60 -8.22
CA GLY A 68 -5.05 -19.43 -9.65
C GLY A 68 -5.74 -18.22 -10.28
N TYR A 69 -6.23 -17.26 -9.48
CA TYR A 69 -6.85 -16.04 -9.97
C TYR A 69 -5.92 -14.83 -9.79
N LEU A 70 -5.95 -13.94 -10.79
CA LEU A 70 -5.22 -12.69 -10.75
C LEU A 70 -5.92 -11.71 -9.81
N GLN A 71 -5.14 -11.06 -8.95
CA GLN A 71 -5.61 -10.07 -8.00
C GLN A 71 -4.60 -8.93 -7.82
N PHE A 72 -5.08 -7.81 -7.29
CA PHE A 72 -4.21 -6.76 -6.77
C PHE A 72 -4.01 -6.92 -5.28
N LYS A 73 -2.77 -6.74 -4.83
CA LYS A 73 -2.40 -6.77 -3.41
C LYS A 73 -1.58 -5.55 -3.06
N PHE A 74 -1.94 -4.87 -1.98
CA PHE A 74 -1.10 -3.82 -1.41
C PHE A 74 0.18 -4.45 -0.82
N SER A 75 1.33 -3.90 -1.19
CA SER A 75 2.65 -4.48 -0.89
C SER A 75 3.55 -3.55 -0.06
N ALA A 76 3.40 -2.23 -0.21
CA ALA A 76 4.17 -1.26 0.55
C ALA A 76 3.42 0.08 0.70
N CYS A 77 3.79 0.85 1.72
CA CYS A 77 3.44 2.26 1.86
C CYS A 77 4.50 3.11 1.17
N VAL A 78 4.06 4.13 0.43
CA VAL A 78 4.92 5.00 -0.38
C VAL A 78 4.63 6.47 -0.05
N PRO A 79 5.08 6.97 1.12
CA PRO A 79 4.78 8.34 1.55
C PRO A 79 5.41 9.41 0.65
N LYS A 80 6.47 9.06 -0.09
CA LYS A 80 7.11 9.89 -1.11
C LYS A 80 7.55 9.01 -2.29
N PRO A 81 7.69 9.54 -3.52
CA PRO A 81 7.99 8.74 -4.72
C PRO A 81 9.19 7.78 -4.59
N ASN A 82 10.20 8.16 -3.80
CA ASN A 82 11.43 7.38 -3.60
C ASN A 82 11.54 6.74 -2.21
N LYS A 83 10.45 6.72 -1.43
CA LYS A 83 10.42 6.12 -0.09
C LYS A 83 9.36 5.04 -0.06
N ARG A 84 9.80 3.80 0.10
CA ARG A 84 8.97 2.61 0.11
C ARG A 84 9.20 1.89 1.43
N TYR A 85 8.13 1.53 2.10
CA TYR A 85 8.16 0.82 3.37
C TYR A 85 7.26 -0.40 3.28
N LEU A 86 7.86 -1.58 3.43
CA LEU A 86 7.15 -2.85 3.48
C LEU A 86 6.24 -2.91 4.70
N ILE A 87 5.31 -3.85 4.68
CA ILE A 87 4.37 -4.08 5.77
C ILE A 87 5.14 -4.35 7.08
N GLY A 88 4.85 -3.58 8.12
CA GLY A 88 5.50 -3.61 9.43
C GLY A 88 6.75 -2.74 9.54
N GLU A 89 7.27 -2.21 8.43
CA GLU A 89 8.39 -1.26 8.50
C GLU A 89 7.94 0.09 9.05
N THR A 90 8.87 0.76 9.71
CA THR A 90 8.63 2.03 10.38
C THR A 90 9.60 3.10 9.88
N TRP A 91 9.15 4.34 9.90
CA TRP A 91 9.98 5.48 9.50
C TRP A 91 9.63 6.73 10.28
N GLU A 92 10.59 7.63 10.38
CA GLU A 92 10.38 8.96 10.92
C GLU A 92 9.91 9.89 9.81
N ASP A 93 9.02 10.80 10.19
CA ASP A 93 8.58 11.87 9.32
C ASP A 93 9.77 12.68 8.85
N ASP A 94 9.85 12.97 7.56
CA ASP A 94 10.82 13.90 6.98
C ASP A 94 10.13 15.11 6.35
N GLN A 95 8.88 15.38 6.75
CA GLN A 95 8.18 16.61 6.41
C GLN A 95 8.85 17.79 7.11
N VAL A 96 9.15 18.80 6.31
CA VAL A 96 9.68 20.09 6.75
C VAL A 96 8.53 21.07 6.74
N SER A 97 8.10 21.57 7.89
CA SER A 97 7.17 22.69 7.90
C SER A 97 7.94 24.00 7.78
N PHE A 98 8.08 24.49 6.55
CA PHE A 98 8.80 25.75 6.25
C PHE A 98 8.11 26.99 6.83
N TYR A 99 6.83 26.87 7.24
CA TYR A 99 6.02 27.96 7.77
C TYR A 99 6.09 28.10 9.30
N LEU A 100 6.73 27.15 9.99
CA LEU A 100 6.99 27.26 11.44
C LEU A 100 8.40 27.80 11.66
N LEU A 101 8.59 28.71 12.63
CA LEU A 101 9.91 29.25 12.99
C LEU A 101 10.25 28.89 14.45
N PRO A 102 11.37 28.16 14.69
CA PRO A 102 12.27 27.59 13.68
C PRO A 102 11.58 26.47 12.87
N PRO A 103 11.99 26.20 11.61
CA PRO A 103 11.43 25.12 10.80
C PRO A 103 11.57 23.83 11.58
N THR A 104 10.43 23.26 11.97
CA THR A 104 10.39 22.03 12.75
C THR A 104 10.37 20.83 11.81
N TYR A 105 11.28 19.93 12.12
CA TYR A 105 11.58 18.71 11.39
C TYR A 105 11.12 17.53 12.25
N HIS A 106 10.48 16.53 11.64
CA HIS A 106 10.50 15.15 12.13
C HIS A 106 9.85 14.96 13.51
N MET A 107 8.57 15.27 13.64
CA MET A 107 7.87 15.15 14.93
C MET A 107 7.28 13.78 15.17
N TYR A 108 6.95 13.04 14.11
CA TYR A 108 6.25 11.76 14.21
C TYR A 108 7.07 10.61 13.64
N TRP A 109 6.76 9.40 14.06
CA TRP A 109 7.16 8.20 13.35
C TRP A 109 5.95 7.32 13.09
N PHE A 110 6.03 6.58 11.98
CA PHE A 110 4.94 5.84 11.39
C PHE A 110 5.29 4.37 11.21
N GLU A 111 4.26 3.56 11.00
CA GLU A 111 4.33 2.17 10.57
C GLU A 111 3.48 1.97 9.32
N CYS A 112 3.98 1.17 8.37
CA CYS A 112 3.16 0.68 7.27
C CYS A 112 2.38 -0.52 7.75
N LYS A 113 1.15 -0.28 8.21
CA LYS A 113 0.36 -1.30 8.89
C LYS A 113 -0.64 -1.97 7.96
N ALA A 114 -0.78 -3.28 8.08
CA ALA A 114 -1.86 -4.01 7.42
C ALA A 114 -3.22 -3.66 8.02
N ASP A 115 -4.20 -3.39 7.15
CA ASP A 115 -5.60 -3.13 7.52
C ASP A 115 -6.50 -4.00 6.63
N GLY A 116 -6.64 -5.26 7.01
CA GLY A 116 -7.29 -6.28 6.18
C GLY A 116 -6.56 -6.46 4.83
N PRO A 117 -7.26 -6.34 3.69
CA PRO A 117 -6.63 -6.43 2.36
C PRO A 117 -5.91 -5.15 1.94
N TYR A 118 -6.01 -4.07 2.72
CA TYR A 118 -5.40 -2.77 2.45
C TYR A 118 -4.20 -2.53 3.36
N LEU A 119 -3.52 -1.40 3.11
CA LEU A 119 -2.52 -0.86 4.00
C LEU A 119 -2.95 0.51 4.49
N ARG A 120 -2.44 0.88 5.66
CA ARG A 120 -2.57 2.23 6.19
C ARG A 120 -1.24 2.68 6.76
N VAL A 121 -0.94 3.96 6.57
CA VAL A 121 0.11 4.62 7.33
C VAL A 121 -0.43 4.90 8.73
N GLU A 122 0.09 4.20 9.75
CA GLU A 122 -0.30 4.40 11.13
C GLU A 122 0.74 5.26 11.85
N ILE A 123 0.32 6.37 12.47
CA ILE A 123 1.16 7.10 13.41
C ILE A 123 1.37 6.22 14.64
N ARG A 124 2.63 5.99 15.01
CA ARG A 124 3.00 5.16 16.17
C ARG A 124 3.57 5.96 17.33
N GLY A 125 3.93 7.22 17.11
CA GLY A 125 4.32 8.14 18.18
C GLY A 125 5.14 9.30 17.64
N CYS A 126 5.92 9.91 18.52
CA CYS A 126 6.76 11.06 18.20
C CYS A 126 8.26 10.79 18.31
N VAL A 127 9.04 11.71 17.78
CA VAL A 127 10.48 11.79 18.01
C VAL A 127 10.75 12.95 18.98
N THR A 128 11.63 12.74 19.94
CA THR A 128 12.07 13.77 20.90
C THR A 128 12.56 15.03 20.20
N HIS A 129 12.52 16.17 20.90
CA HIS A 129 12.96 17.45 20.33
C HIS A 129 14.43 17.41 19.86
N ASP A 130 15.29 16.73 20.62
CA ASP A 130 16.72 16.51 20.31
C ASP A 130 16.98 15.41 19.27
N LYS A 131 15.93 14.75 18.76
CA LYS A 131 16.00 13.71 17.72
C LYS A 131 16.78 12.45 18.10
N THR A 132 16.97 12.21 19.40
CA THR A 132 17.72 11.05 19.88
C THR A 132 16.84 9.81 20.08
N ARG A 133 15.52 9.98 20.24
CA ARG A 133 14.63 8.89 20.65
C ARG A 133 13.24 8.98 20.04
N ARG A 134 12.68 7.82 19.71
CA ARG A 134 11.25 7.63 19.44
C ARG A 134 10.51 7.37 20.76
N ILE A 135 9.40 8.08 20.94
CA ILE A 135 8.42 7.89 22.01
C ILE A 135 7.18 7.28 21.37
N ALA A 136 6.71 6.15 21.87
CA ALA A 136 5.48 5.54 21.39
C ALA A 136 4.25 6.33 21.84
N LEU A 137 3.12 6.13 21.17
CA LEU A 137 1.82 6.56 21.71
C LEU A 137 1.60 5.91 23.08
N ASP A 138 1.04 6.69 24.00
CA ASP A 138 0.77 6.35 25.40
C ASP A 138 2.02 6.11 26.27
N GLU A 139 3.22 6.33 25.73
CA GLU A 139 4.45 6.33 26.52
C GLU A 139 4.59 7.65 27.29
N VAL A 140 4.97 7.54 28.57
CA VAL A 140 5.37 8.67 29.40
C VAL A 140 6.89 8.81 29.33
N TYR A 141 7.37 9.99 28.96
CA TYR A 141 8.79 10.28 28.83
C TYR A 141 9.16 11.55 29.59
N ASP A 142 10.08 11.41 30.56
CA ASP A 142 10.61 12.54 31.33
C ASP A 142 11.94 13.04 30.73
N PHE A 143 12.06 14.36 30.53
CA PHE A 143 13.29 15.01 30.06
C PHE A 143 13.51 16.33 30.79
N GLY A 144 14.54 16.37 31.63
CA GLY A 144 14.79 17.50 32.52
C GLY A 144 13.64 17.68 33.52
N GLU A 145 13.02 18.85 33.52
CA GLU A 145 11.86 19.16 34.36
C GLU A 145 10.51 18.92 33.67
N TYR A 146 10.51 18.32 32.47
CA TYR A 146 9.32 18.14 31.65
C TYR A 146 8.91 16.67 31.53
N THR A 147 7.61 16.40 31.66
CA THR A 147 7.00 15.10 31.36
C THR A 147 6.19 15.20 30.07
N TYR A 148 6.51 14.35 29.11
CA TYR A 148 5.83 14.23 27.83
C TYR A 148 4.89 13.02 27.87
N VAL A 149 3.62 13.24 27.52
CA VAL A 149 2.63 12.18 27.32
C VAL A 149 2.03 12.33 25.95
N LEU A 150 2.06 11.26 25.17
CA LEU A 150 1.59 11.26 23.80
C LEU A 150 0.26 10.54 23.67
N ILE A 151 -0.80 11.33 23.52
CA ILE A 151 -2.17 10.82 23.36
C ILE A 151 -2.60 10.93 21.90
N LYS A 152 -3.23 9.88 21.40
CA LYS A 152 -3.92 9.91 20.10
C LYS A 152 -5.35 10.40 20.30
N PHE A 153 -5.67 11.60 19.82
CA PHE A 153 -7.05 12.07 19.80
C PHE A 153 -7.88 11.22 18.84
N SER A 154 -8.92 10.58 19.38
CA SER A 154 -9.92 9.84 18.60
C SER A 154 -11.11 10.76 18.42
N GLY A 155 -11.20 11.41 17.25
CA GLY A 155 -12.36 12.22 16.84
C GLY A 155 -13.39 11.40 16.09
#